data_AF-A0AAQ4RAS6-F1
#
_entry.id   AF-A0AAQ4RAS6-F1
#
_cell.length_a   1.000
_cell.length_b   1.000
_cell.length_c   1.000
_cell.angle_alpha   90.00
_cell.angle_beta   90.00
_cell.angle_gamma   90.00
#
_symmetry.space_group_name_H-M   'P 1'
#
loop_
_entity.id
_entity.type
_entity.pdbx_description
1 polymer ?
#
loop_
_entity_poly.entity_id
_entity_poly.type
_entity_poly.pdbx_seq_one_letter_code
_entity_poly.pdbx_strand_id
1 'polypeptide(L)'
;MFCEKAIELIRELHRMSDGQLPAFNVQWFSQYKKSLASFMRSLGGGEGLDITQDMKPPKSLYIEVRCLKDHGEFEIDDGTVILLKKNSQHFLPRWKCEQLIRQGVLEHVMS
;
A
#
# COMPACT_ATOMS: atom_id res chain seq x y z
N MET A 1 23.54 -10.81 -0.07
CA MET A 1 22.79 -11.93 -0.69
C MET A 1 21.29 -11.71 -0.84
N PHE A 2 20.48 -11.36 0.18
CA PHE A 2 19.02 -11.12 -0.02
C PHE A 2 18.67 -9.69 -0.44
N CYS A 3 19.30 -8.66 0.16
CA CYS A 3 19.07 -7.26 -0.19
C CYS A 3 19.53 -6.91 -1.61
N GLU A 4 20.65 -7.47 -2.06
CA GLU A 4 21.15 -7.29 -3.44
C GLU A 4 20.19 -7.89 -4.47
N LYS A 5 19.64 -9.08 -4.20
CA LYS A 5 18.62 -9.70 -5.06
C LYS A 5 17.31 -8.90 -5.07
N ALA A 6 16.94 -8.27 -3.95
CA ALA A 6 15.77 -7.39 -3.90
C ALA A 6 15.97 -6.11 -4.72
N ILE A 7 17.15 -5.49 -4.64
CA ILE A 7 17.50 -4.29 -5.44
C ILE A 7 17.57 -4.64 -6.93
N GLU A 8 18.19 -5.77 -7.29
CA GLU A 8 18.21 -6.30 -8.65
C GLU A 8 16.79 -6.53 -9.17
N LEU A 9 15.90 -7.16 -8.37
CA LEU A 9 14.52 -7.38 -8.78
C LEU A 9 13.76 -6.07 -9.03
N ILE A 10 13.95 -5.05 -8.18
CA ILE A 10 13.32 -3.73 -8.35
C ILE A 10 13.83 -3.05 -9.62
N ARG A 11 15.14 -3.14 -9.90
CA ARG A 11 15.74 -2.60 -11.13
C ARG A 11 15.25 -3.34 -12.38
N GLU A 12 15.14 -4.66 -12.32
CA GLU A 12 14.65 -5.50 -13.41
C GLU A 12 13.17 -5.19 -13.69
N LEU A 13 12.33 -5.11 -12.65
CA LEU A 13 10.93 -4.70 -12.74
C LEU A 13 10.74 -3.32 -13.39
N HIS A 14 11.63 -2.37 -13.10
CA HIS A 14 11.59 -1.04 -13.70
C HIS A 14 12.03 -1.03 -15.18
N ARG A 15 12.81 -2.04 -15.60
CA ARG A 15 13.27 -2.24 -16.99
C ARG A 15 12.28 -3.02 -17.86
N MET A 16 11.36 -3.77 -17.27
CA MET A 16 10.42 -4.62 -18.01
C MET A 16 9.21 -3.82 -18.49
N SER A 17 9.02 -3.75 -19.81
CA SER A 17 7.92 -3.02 -20.46
C SER A 17 6.54 -3.64 -20.23
N ASP A 18 6.49 -4.96 -19.96
CA ASP A 18 5.25 -5.74 -20.01
C ASP A 18 4.67 -6.08 -18.62
N GLY A 19 5.29 -5.57 -17.53
CA GLY A 19 4.80 -5.74 -16.17
C GLY A 19 4.79 -7.18 -15.62
N GLN A 20 5.34 -8.15 -16.36
CA GLN A 20 5.44 -9.56 -15.93
C GLN A 20 6.81 -9.86 -15.31
N LEU A 21 6.81 -10.53 -14.16
CA LEU A 21 8.02 -11.07 -13.55
C LEU A 21 8.50 -12.30 -14.33
N PRO A 22 9.81 -12.43 -14.62
CA PRO A 22 10.36 -13.64 -15.19
C PRO A 22 10.05 -14.84 -14.29
N ALA A 23 9.72 -16.00 -14.89
CA ALA A 23 9.32 -17.19 -14.13
C ALA A 23 10.32 -17.59 -13.03
N PHE A 24 11.63 -17.41 -13.27
CA PHE A 24 12.67 -17.71 -12.30
C PHE A 24 12.64 -16.81 -11.04
N ASN A 25 12.08 -15.60 -11.15
CA ASN A 25 11.94 -14.65 -10.05
C ASN A 25 10.65 -14.84 -9.23
N VAL A 26 9.64 -15.53 -9.78
CA VAL A 26 8.34 -15.74 -9.10
C VAL A 26 8.51 -16.50 -7.80
N GLN A 27 9.29 -17.58 -7.81
CA GLN A 27 9.53 -18.39 -6.61
C GLN A 27 10.25 -17.57 -5.53
N TRP A 28 11.29 -16.84 -5.91
CA TRP A 28 12.04 -15.99 -5.00
C TRP A 28 11.15 -14.90 -4.38
N PHE A 29 10.34 -14.22 -5.20
CA PHE A 29 9.44 -13.17 -4.74
C PHE A 29 8.40 -13.70 -3.75
N SER A 30 7.83 -14.88 -4.02
CA SER A 30 6.92 -15.57 -3.10
C SER A 30 7.58 -15.89 -1.76
N GLN A 31 8.83 -16.39 -1.80
CA GLN A 31 9.59 -16.72 -0.58
C GLN A 31 9.97 -15.47 0.23
N TYR A 32 10.33 -14.38 -0.46
CA TYR A 32 10.58 -13.09 0.18
C TYR A 32 9.32 -12.55 0.87
N LYS A 33 8.17 -12.53 0.17
CA LYS A 33 6.89 -12.12 0.74
C LYS A 33 6.51 -12.91 1.99
N LYS A 34 6.69 -14.23 1.96
CA LYS A 34 6.43 -15.11 3.13
C LYS A 34 7.34 -14.76 4.32
N SER A 35 8.63 -14.57 4.04
CA SER A 35 9.62 -14.23 5.08
C SER A 35 9.31 -12.88 5.71
N LEU A 36 8.97 -11.87 4.90
CA LEU A 36 8.59 -10.55 5.36
C LEU A 36 7.31 -10.57 6.21
N ALA A 37 6.28 -11.30 5.76
CA ALA A 37 5.04 -11.45 6.52
C ALA A 37 5.26 -12.15 7.88
N SER A 38 6.14 -13.16 7.91
CA SER A 38 6.54 -13.82 9.17
C SER A 38 7.23 -12.85 10.12
N PHE A 39 8.14 -12.01 9.61
CA PHE A 39 8.81 -11.00 10.40
C PHE A 39 7.83 -9.96 10.97
N MET A 40 6.93 -9.42 10.13
CA MET A 40 5.90 -8.47 10.57
C MET A 40 5.03 -9.03 11.70
N ARG A 41 4.64 -10.30 11.63
CA ARG A 41 3.87 -10.98 12.69
C ARG A 41 4.65 -11.16 13.99
N SER A 42 5.98 -11.29 13.93
CA SER A 42 6.82 -11.44 15.13
C SER A 42 7.01 -10.14 15.92
N LEU A 43 6.72 -8.99 15.30
CA LEU A 43 6.78 -7.68 15.94
C LEU A 43 5.47 -7.34 16.65
N GLY A 44 5.45 -6.27 17.45
CA GLY A 44 4.20 -5.71 17.98
C GLY A 44 3.52 -6.54 19.09
N GLY A 45 4.26 -7.36 19.83
CA GLY A 45 3.76 -7.96 21.08
C GLY A 45 2.56 -8.90 20.95
N GLY A 46 2.32 -9.47 19.77
CA GLY A 46 1.23 -10.43 19.51
C GLY A 46 0.25 -9.99 18.42
N GLU A 47 0.16 -8.69 18.12
CA GLU A 47 -0.74 -8.16 17.08
C GLU A 47 -0.06 -8.04 15.70
N GLY A 48 1.27 -8.16 15.66
CA GLY A 48 2.06 -7.88 14.47
C GLY A 48 2.27 -6.38 14.24
N LEU A 49 3.23 -6.04 13.38
CA LEU A 49 3.46 -4.68 12.93
C LEU A 49 3.72 -4.67 11.42
N ASP A 50 2.85 -4.03 10.65
CA ASP A 50 3.07 -3.83 9.22
C ASP A 50 4.02 -2.66 8.97
N ILE A 51 5.31 -2.99 8.89
CA ILE A 51 6.39 -2.03 8.60
C ILE A 51 6.40 -1.52 7.15
N THR A 52 5.47 -1.96 6.29
CA THR A 52 5.33 -1.36 4.96
C THR A 52 4.53 -0.06 5.00
N GLN A 53 3.80 0.23 6.08
CA GLN A 53 3.01 1.45 6.24
C GLN A 53 3.89 2.64 6.69
N ASP A 54 3.33 3.84 6.71
CA ASP A 54 3.90 5.02 7.41
C ASP A 54 5.33 5.44 7.01
N MET A 55 5.68 5.33 5.72
CA MET A 55 6.97 5.76 5.18
C MET A 55 7.26 7.27 5.38
N LYS A 56 6.23 8.05 5.69
CA LYS A 56 6.32 9.47 6.00
C LYS A 56 5.62 9.71 7.34
N PRO A 57 6.19 10.53 8.22
CA PRO A 57 5.54 10.88 9.49
C PRO A 57 4.10 11.36 9.28
N PRO A 58 3.12 10.86 10.06
CA PRO A 58 1.75 11.33 9.98
C PRO A 58 1.65 12.76 10.49
N LYS A 59 1.07 13.65 9.68
CA LYS A 59 0.87 15.07 10.05
C LYS A 59 -0.47 15.32 10.74
N SER A 60 -1.47 14.49 10.42
CA SER A 60 -2.86 14.61 10.88
C SER A 60 -3.50 13.23 10.90
N LEU A 61 -4.44 13.02 11.84
CA LEU A 61 -5.22 11.79 11.97
C LEU A 61 -6.24 11.62 10.83
N TYR A 62 -6.85 12.73 10.40
CA TYR A 62 -7.77 12.79 9.28
C TYR A 62 -7.19 13.65 8.18
N ILE A 63 -7.55 13.33 6.94
CA ILE A 63 -7.10 14.03 5.74
C ILE A 63 -8.27 14.20 4.76
N GLU A 64 -8.22 15.27 3.98
CA GLU A 64 -9.09 15.45 2.83
C GLU A 64 -8.46 14.77 1.62
N VAL A 65 -9.23 13.89 0.98
CA VAL A 65 -8.77 13.12 -0.18
C VAL A 65 -9.70 13.30 -1.36
N ARG A 66 -9.11 13.34 -2.56
CA ARG A 66 -9.83 13.35 -3.83
C ARG A 66 -9.68 12.02 -4.52
N CYS A 67 -10.78 11.45 -5.02
CA CYS A 67 -10.73 10.24 -5.84
C CYS A 67 -10.28 10.54 -7.27
N LEU A 68 -9.24 9.87 -7.73
CA LEU A 68 -8.73 10.00 -9.10
C LEU A 68 -9.44 9.07 -10.10
N LYS A 69 -10.00 7.97 -9.60
CA LYS A 69 -10.70 6.92 -10.36
C LYS A 69 -11.83 6.33 -9.52
N ASP A 70 -12.84 5.78 -10.19
CA ASP A 70 -13.94 5.09 -9.53
C ASP A 70 -13.42 3.82 -8.84
N HIS A 71 -13.69 3.70 -7.54
CA HIS A 71 -13.24 2.56 -6.73
C HIS A 71 -14.41 1.74 -6.18
N GLY A 72 -15.61 2.31 -6.14
CA GLY A 72 -16.80 1.66 -5.60
C GLY A 72 -16.99 1.94 -4.12
N GLU A 73 -17.57 0.98 -3.41
CA GLU A 73 -17.89 1.07 -1.98
C GLU A 73 -16.63 0.90 -1.13
N PHE A 74 -16.48 1.77 -0.14
CA PHE A 74 -15.36 1.81 0.78
C PHE A 74 -15.88 1.81 2.21
N GLU A 75 -15.59 0.73 2.93
CA GLU A 75 -16.05 0.55 4.30
C GLU A 75 -14.97 0.99 5.30
N ILE A 76 -15.38 1.84 6.23
CA ILE A 76 -14.59 2.24 7.41
C ILE A 76 -14.96 1.31 8.55
N ASP A 77 -14.05 1.12 9.50
CA ASP A 77 -14.20 0.21 10.65
C ASP A 77 -15.44 0.47 11.53
N ASP A 78 -16.03 1.67 11.48
CA ASP A 78 -17.30 2.00 12.15
C ASP A 78 -18.54 1.51 11.36
N GLY A 79 -18.34 0.68 10.33
CA GLY A 79 -19.40 0.17 9.44
C GLY A 79 -19.96 1.21 8.46
N THR A 80 -19.39 2.43 8.44
CA THR A 80 -19.80 3.47 7.47
C THR A 80 -19.27 3.12 6.08
N VAL A 81 -20.17 2.98 5.12
CA VAL A 81 -19.85 2.73 3.71
C VAL A 81 -19.91 4.03 2.91
N ILE A 82 -18.83 4.33 2.20
CA ILE A 82 -18.67 5.54 1.39
C ILE A 82 -18.46 5.15 -0.06
N LEU A 83 -19.17 5.81 -0.97
CA LEU A 83 -19.02 5.56 -2.40
C LEU A 83 -17.94 6.46 -3.00
N LEU A 84 -16.80 5.86 -3.35
CA LEU A 84 -15.65 6.54 -3.96
C LEU A 84 -15.84 6.64 -5.48
N LYS A 85 -16.42 7.76 -5.92
CA LYS A 85 -16.55 8.14 -7.33
C LYS A 85 -15.43 9.06 -7.79
N LYS A 86 -15.03 8.99 -9.05
CA LYS A 86 -14.04 9.88 -9.64
C LYS A 86 -14.38 11.36 -9.38
N ASN A 87 -13.36 12.12 -8.99
CA ASN A 87 -13.42 13.54 -8.61
C ASN A 87 -14.26 13.88 -7.37
N SER A 88 -14.81 12.89 -6.66
CA SER A 88 -15.41 13.13 -5.33
C SER A 88 -14.32 13.41 -4.28
N GLN A 89 -14.68 14.18 -3.25
CA GLN A 89 -13.80 14.52 -2.13
C GLN A 89 -14.41 14.02 -0.84
N HIS A 90 -13.57 13.49 0.05
CA HIS A 90 -14.00 12.89 1.31
C HIS A 90 -13.01 13.25 2.42
N PHE A 91 -13.51 13.41 3.64
CA PHE A 91 -12.68 13.61 4.82
C PHE A 91 -12.61 12.30 5.62
N LEU A 92 -11.46 11.63 5.56
CA LEU A 92 -11.32 10.25 6.00
C LEU A 92 -10.10 10.06 6.92
N PRO A 93 -10.10 9.03 7.79
CA PRO A 93 -8.92 8.67 8.57
C PRO A 93 -7.73 8.33 7.66
N ARG A 94 -6.60 8.97 7.93
CA ARG A 94 -5.39 8.85 7.11
C ARG A 94 -4.92 7.41 6.96
N TRP A 95 -4.91 6.67 8.06
CA TRP A 95 -4.41 5.30 8.15
C TRP A 95 -5.15 4.36 7.17
N LYS A 96 -6.44 4.60 6.91
CA LYS A 96 -7.23 3.80 5.95
C LYS A 96 -6.99 4.25 4.50
N CYS A 97 -6.72 5.54 4.28
CA CYS A 97 -6.48 6.10 2.95
C CYS A 97 -5.08 5.80 2.39
N GLU A 98 -4.07 5.58 3.25
CA GLU A 98 -2.67 5.45 2.81
C GLU A 98 -2.48 4.40 1.70
N GLN A 99 -3.14 3.24 1.81
CA GLN A 99 -3.07 2.18 0.81
C GLN A 99 -3.61 2.63 -0.55
N LEU A 100 -4.78 3.28 -0.56
CA LEU A 100 -5.41 3.77 -1.78
C LEU A 100 -4.65 4.96 -2.40
N ILE A 101 -3.99 5.78 -1.57
CA ILE A 101 -3.09 6.84 -2.04
C ILE A 101 -1.88 6.24 -2.76
N ARG A 102 -1.25 5.20 -2.19
CA ARG A 102 -0.11 4.50 -2.82
C ARG A 102 -0.48 3.81 -4.13
N GLN A 103 -1.71 3.32 -4.25
CA GLN A 103 -2.26 2.73 -5.48
C GLN A 103 -2.70 3.78 -6.53
N GLY A 104 -2.60 5.08 -6.20
CA GLY A 104 -3.03 6.18 -7.06
C GLY A 104 -4.55 6.24 -7.26
N VAL A 105 -5.34 5.66 -6.35
CA VAL A 105 -6.81 5.76 -6.35
C VAL A 105 -7.26 7.07 -5.70
N LEU A 106 -6.57 7.46 -4.63
CA LEU A 106 -6.81 8.70 -3.89
C LEU A 106 -5.62 9.64 -4.00
N GLU A 107 -5.88 10.94 -3.94
CA GLU A 107 -4.88 11.98 -3.79
C GLU A 107 -5.15 12.76 -2.51
N HIS A 108 -4.12 13.03 -1.71
CA HIS A 108 -4.23 13.90 -0.54
C HIS A 108 -4.28 15.36 -0.99
N VAL A 109 -5.36 16.05 -0.66
CA VAL A 109 -5.51 17.48 -0.91
C VAL A 109 -4.76 18.22 0.20
N MET A 110 -3.55 18.69 -0.11
CA MET A 110 -2.79 19.51 0.83
C MET A 110 -3.37 20.93 0.82
N SER A 111 -3.95 21.34 1.95
CA SER A 111 -4.21 22.75 2.28
C SER A 111 -2.97 23.37 2.89
#